data_AF-A0A9W4D9F1-F1
#
_entry.id   AF-A0A9W4D9F1-F1
#
_cell.length_a   1.000
_cell.length_b   1.000
_cell.length_c   1.000
_cell.angle_alpha   90.00
_cell.angle_beta   90.00
_cell.angle_gamma   90.00
#
_symmetry.space_group_name_H-M   'P 1'
#
loop_
_entity.id
_entity.type
_entity.pdbx_description
1 polymer ?
#
loop_
_entity_poly.entity_id
_entity_poly.type
_entity_poly.pdbx_seq_one_letter_code
_entity_poly.pdbx_strand_id
1 'polypeptide(L)'
;SILNLTFISTSLVTIVIEEVKFQINTQIHYLIMKLLSISGVTMLFSILAPVNSMAINSSPELIPVPHHSQAFSYLCQNSRRHHKNVIEQRAQIGKQALDYRCSNNGYPLRLSTLNYSIDGVKWYYPIDDDDVDFVIFTRAGHIAGVAYLATNEYQQQYLSPCQLEVVIISLYKLLAKIVMTDNVN
;
A
#
# COMPACT_ATOMS: atom_id res chain seq x y z
N SER A 1 56.74 -36.54 -21.50
CA SER A 1 55.51 -37.24 -21.05
C SER A 1 54.55 -36.37 -20.23
N ILE A 2 54.28 -35.11 -20.64
CA ILE A 2 53.34 -34.21 -19.92
C ILE A 2 52.09 -33.88 -20.77
N LEU A 3 52.12 -34.13 -22.08
CA LEU A 3 51.02 -33.82 -23.01
C LEU A 3 49.83 -34.79 -22.97
N ASN A 4 49.91 -35.91 -22.23
CA ASN A 4 48.86 -36.94 -22.23
C ASN A 4 47.85 -36.83 -21.07
N LEU A 5 48.09 -35.95 -20.08
CA LEU A 5 47.20 -35.79 -18.92
C LEU A 5 46.15 -34.68 -19.09
N THR A 6 46.42 -33.66 -19.92
CA THR A 6 45.46 -32.56 -20.18
C THR A 6 44.30 -32.99 -21.08
N PHE A 7 44.49 -33.97 -21.96
CA PHE A 7 43.45 -34.43 -22.88
C PHE A 7 42.38 -35.30 -22.21
N ILE A 8 42.73 -35.99 -21.11
CA ILE A 8 41.80 -36.83 -20.35
C ILE A 8 40.88 -35.95 -19.48
N SER A 9 41.40 -34.82 -18.99
CA SER A 9 40.64 -33.88 -18.14
C SER A 9 39.50 -33.19 -18.88
N THR A 10 39.69 -32.79 -20.14
CA THR A 10 38.65 -32.05 -20.87
C THR A 10 37.50 -32.95 -21.32
N SER A 11 37.78 -34.21 -21.70
CA SER A 11 36.73 -35.15 -22.12
C SER A 11 35.81 -35.58 -20.97
N LEU A 12 36.33 -35.73 -19.75
CA LEU A 12 35.52 -36.08 -18.58
C LEU A 12 34.56 -34.96 -18.17
N VAL A 13 34.98 -33.69 -18.32
CA VAL A 13 34.13 -32.54 -18.00
C VAL A 13 32.96 -32.41 -18.98
N THR A 14 33.17 -32.65 -20.28
CA THR A 14 32.08 -32.61 -21.26
C THR A 14 31.06 -33.72 -21.06
N ILE A 15 31.50 -34.93 -20.70
CA ILE A 15 30.59 -36.06 -20.45
C ILE A 15 29.70 -35.78 -19.23
N VAL A 16 30.26 -35.24 -18.15
CA VAL A 16 29.48 -34.89 -16.94
C VAL A 16 28.47 -33.77 -17.22
N ILE A 17 28.82 -32.78 -18.05
CA ILE A 17 27.90 -31.68 -18.41
C ILE A 17 26.72 -32.18 -19.25
N GLU A 18 26.96 -33.08 -20.22
CA GLU A 18 25.91 -33.67 -21.05
C GLU A 18 24.93 -34.51 -20.20
N GLU A 19 25.43 -35.27 -19.23
CA GLU A 19 24.62 -36.14 -18.38
C GLU A 19 23.72 -35.34 -17.41
N VAL A 20 24.25 -34.24 -16.85
CA VAL A 20 23.47 -33.31 -16.00
C VAL A 20 22.38 -32.59 -16.82
N LYS A 21 22.67 -32.22 -18.07
CA LYS A 21 21.71 -31.55 -18.96
C LYS A 21 20.56 -32.48 -19.34
N PHE A 22 20.84 -33.78 -19.49
CA PHE A 22 19.82 -34.80 -19.78
C PHE A 22 18.86 -35.03 -18.59
N GLN A 23 19.40 -35.10 -17.36
CA GLN A 23 18.62 -35.25 -16.12
C GLN A 23 17.65 -34.07 -15.86
N ILE A 24 18.10 -32.83 -16.12
CA ILE A 24 17.26 -31.64 -15.91
C ILE A 24 16.09 -31.61 -16.91
N ASN A 25 16.32 -32.00 -18.15
CA ASN A 25 15.30 -31.92 -19.21
C ASN A 25 14.18 -32.97 -19.04
N THR A 26 14.50 -34.12 -18.44
CA THR A 26 13.52 -35.17 -18.12
C THR A 26 12.65 -34.81 -16.93
N GLN A 27 13.21 -34.16 -15.90
CA GLN A 27 12.43 -33.67 -14.74
C GLN A 27 11.44 -32.57 -15.13
N ILE A 28 11.82 -31.63 -16.02
CA ILE A 28 10.94 -30.53 -16.45
C ILE A 28 9.72 -31.07 -17.23
N HIS A 29 9.92 -32.03 -18.14
CA HIS A 29 8.82 -32.64 -18.88
C HIS A 29 7.82 -33.36 -17.96
N TYR A 30 8.31 -34.06 -16.94
CA TYR A 30 7.46 -34.77 -15.99
C TYR A 30 6.62 -33.82 -15.11
N LEU A 31 7.18 -32.65 -14.78
CA LEU A 31 6.50 -31.61 -13.98
C LEU A 31 5.40 -30.89 -14.79
N ILE A 32 5.67 -30.57 -16.07
CA ILE A 32 4.69 -29.96 -16.98
C ILE A 32 3.51 -30.92 -17.22
N MET A 33 3.78 -32.22 -17.36
CA MET A 33 2.72 -33.23 -17.59
C MET A 33 1.80 -33.43 -16.38
N LYS A 34 2.31 -33.25 -15.14
CA LYS A 34 1.49 -33.31 -13.91
C LYS A 34 0.66 -32.05 -13.66
N LEU A 35 1.15 -30.88 -14.06
CA LEU A 35 0.43 -29.60 -13.91
C LEU A 35 -0.81 -29.54 -14.81
N LEU A 36 -0.75 -30.15 -16.00
CA LEU A 36 -1.87 -30.14 -16.95
C LEU A 36 -3.04 -31.04 -16.55
N SER A 37 -2.84 -32.12 -15.78
CA SER A 37 -3.95 -33.00 -15.38
C SER A 37 -4.78 -32.47 -14.20
N ILE A 38 -4.21 -31.58 -13.37
CA ILE A 38 -4.91 -30.96 -12.24
C ILE A 38 -5.81 -29.81 -12.72
N SER A 39 -5.50 -29.19 -13.87
CA SER A 39 -6.26 -28.06 -14.43
C SER A 39 -7.63 -28.43 -15.03
N GLY A 40 -7.94 -29.72 -15.22
CA GLY A 40 -9.15 -30.14 -15.95
C GLY A 40 -10.43 -30.26 -15.12
N VAL A 41 -10.35 -30.36 -13.79
CA VAL A 41 -11.52 -30.72 -12.95
C VAL A 41 -12.09 -29.54 -12.17
N THR A 42 -11.34 -28.45 -11.98
CA THR A 42 -11.79 -27.27 -11.22
C THR A 42 -12.72 -26.34 -12.01
N MET A 43 -12.88 -26.54 -13.32
CA MET A 43 -13.69 -25.63 -14.16
C MET A 43 -15.20 -25.91 -14.11
N LEU A 44 -15.66 -27.04 -13.53
CA LEU A 44 -17.08 -27.45 -13.56
C LEU A 44 -17.90 -27.08 -12.31
N PHE A 45 -17.28 -26.60 -11.23
CA PHE A 45 -18.02 -26.28 -9.99
C PHE A 45 -18.36 -24.79 -9.80
N SER A 46 -18.08 -23.93 -10.77
CA SER A 46 -18.24 -22.48 -10.62
C SER A 46 -19.57 -21.89 -11.14
N ILE A 47 -20.56 -22.71 -11.57
CA ILE A 47 -21.73 -22.18 -12.31
C ILE A 47 -23.05 -22.17 -11.51
N LEU A 48 -23.19 -22.81 -10.33
CA LEU A 48 -24.52 -22.99 -9.72
C LEU A 48 -24.61 -22.72 -8.21
N ALA A 49 -23.98 -21.65 -7.72
CA ALA A 49 -24.42 -21.02 -6.48
C ALA A 49 -25.12 -19.71 -6.83
N PRO A 50 -26.46 -19.60 -6.69
CA PRO A 50 -27.12 -18.32 -6.71
C PRO A 50 -26.59 -17.53 -5.51
N VAL A 51 -25.64 -16.63 -5.76
CA VAL A 51 -25.27 -15.60 -4.79
C VAL A 51 -26.48 -14.69 -4.71
N ASN A 52 -27.37 -14.97 -3.76
CA ASN A 52 -28.26 -13.95 -3.24
C ASN A 52 -27.33 -12.86 -2.70
N SER A 53 -27.05 -11.84 -3.51
CA SER A 53 -26.51 -10.57 -3.05
C SER A 53 -27.60 -9.97 -2.16
N MET A 54 -27.64 -10.41 -0.91
CA MET A 54 -28.30 -9.65 0.12
C MET A 54 -27.64 -8.28 0.05
N ALA A 55 -28.43 -7.27 -0.32
CA ALA A 55 -28.06 -5.89 -0.11
C ALA A 55 -27.96 -5.74 1.41
N ILE A 56 -26.79 -6.06 1.95
CA ILE A 56 -26.40 -5.67 3.29
C ILE A 56 -26.55 -4.16 3.23
N ASN A 57 -27.53 -3.62 3.97
CA ASN A 57 -27.58 -2.20 4.26
C ASN A 57 -26.30 -1.89 5.03
N SER A 58 -25.21 -1.65 4.29
CA SER A 58 -23.94 -1.26 4.84
C SER A 58 -24.19 0.12 5.44
N SER A 59 -24.12 0.17 6.77
CA SER A 59 -23.92 1.43 7.46
C SER A 59 -22.79 2.18 6.75
N PRO A 60 -22.92 3.49 6.49
CA PRO A 60 -21.91 4.24 5.76
C PRO A 60 -20.53 3.97 6.36
N GLU A 61 -19.66 3.36 5.56
CA GLU A 61 -18.34 2.91 6.00
C GLU A 61 -17.53 4.13 6.43
N LEU A 62 -17.04 4.11 7.66
CA LEU A 62 -16.24 5.21 8.20
C LEU A 62 -14.84 5.16 7.58
N ILE A 63 -14.33 6.32 7.16
CA ILE A 63 -12.98 6.43 6.61
C ILE A 63 -11.97 6.18 7.74
N PRO A 64 -11.03 5.23 7.58
CA PRO A 64 -10.08 4.89 8.64
C PRO A 64 -9.11 6.05 8.91
N VAL A 65 -8.76 6.21 10.20
CA VAL A 65 -7.85 7.25 10.68
C VAL A 65 -6.54 6.59 11.13
N PRO A 66 -5.37 7.10 10.72
CA PRO A 66 -4.09 6.53 11.11
C PRO A 66 -3.86 6.72 12.61
N HIS A 67 -3.22 5.72 13.23
CA HIS A 67 -2.82 5.85 14.63
C HIS A 67 -1.68 6.86 14.77
N HIS A 68 -1.77 7.79 15.73
CA HIS A 68 -0.82 8.90 15.91
C HIS A 68 0.63 8.45 16.14
N SER A 69 0.86 7.25 16.69
CA SER A 69 2.21 6.72 16.92
C SER A 69 2.82 6.00 15.72
N GLN A 70 2.04 5.67 14.69
CA GLN A 70 2.51 4.91 13.54
C GLN A 70 3.07 5.83 12.45
N ALA A 71 3.96 5.29 11.61
CA ALA A 71 4.38 5.95 10.39
C ALA A 71 3.32 5.74 9.30
N PHE A 72 2.93 6.82 8.63
CA PHE A 72 1.95 6.78 7.55
C PHE A 72 2.26 7.82 6.47
N SER A 73 1.69 7.59 5.29
CA SER A 73 1.57 8.57 4.22
C SER A 73 0.17 8.53 3.61
N TYR A 74 -0.17 9.56 2.86
CA TYR A 74 -1.35 9.58 2.00
C TYR A 74 -0.94 9.72 0.54
N LEU A 75 -1.55 8.94 -0.33
CA LEU A 75 -1.42 9.03 -1.78
C LEU A 75 -2.69 9.69 -2.34
N CYS A 76 -2.53 10.90 -2.86
CA CYS A 76 -3.59 11.68 -3.50
C CYS A 76 -3.54 11.52 -5.03
N GLN A 77 -4.46 12.19 -5.74
CA GLN A 77 -4.47 12.20 -7.20
C GLN A 77 -3.11 12.70 -7.77
N ASN A 78 -2.79 12.30 -8.99
CA ASN A 78 -1.54 12.61 -9.69
C ASN A 78 -0.28 12.07 -8.99
N SER A 79 -0.42 10.97 -8.23
CA SER A 79 0.68 10.32 -7.49
C SER A 79 1.36 11.23 -6.46
N ARG A 80 0.69 12.29 -6.02
CA ARG A 80 1.22 13.16 -4.96
C ARG A 80 1.13 12.45 -3.63
N ARG A 81 2.27 12.32 -2.96
CA ARG A 81 2.43 11.60 -1.71
C ARG A 81 2.76 12.57 -0.58
N HIS A 82 1.96 12.53 0.47
CA HIS A 82 2.14 13.36 1.66
C HIS A 82 2.59 12.50 2.84
N HIS A 83 3.76 12.79 3.38
CA HIS A 83 4.29 12.10 4.54
C HIS A 83 3.73 12.68 5.84
N LYS A 84 3.64 11.83 6.88
CA LYS A 84 3.13 12.20 8.21
C LYS A 84 3.65 13.54 8.73
N ASN A 85 4.95 13.80 8.66
CA ASN A 85 5.58 15.03 9.18
C ASN A 85 5.02 16.30 8.52
N VAL A 86 4.83 16.28 7.19
CA VAL A 86 4.25 17.41 6.44
C VAL A 86 2.78 17.60 6.83
N ILE A 87 2.03 16.50 6.94
CA ILE A 87 0.61 16.52 7.31
C ILE A 87 0.44 17.06 8.73
N GLU A 88 1.25 16.59 9.69
CA GLU A 88 1.26 17.09 11.07
C GLU A 88 1.57 18.57 11.15
N GLN A 89 2.61 19.02 10.42
CA GLN A 89 2.96 20.44 10.38
C GLN A 89 1.80 21.29 9.86
N ARG A 90 1.16 20.88 8.76
CA ARG A 90 0.05 21.62 8.15
C ARG A 90 -1.21 21.58 9.02
N ALA A 91 -1.50 20.47 9.70
CA ALA A 91 -2.59 20.38 10.67
C ALA A 91 -2.37 21.33 11.85
N GLN A 92 -1.14 21.46 12.34
CA GLN A 92 -0.82 22.40 13.42
C GLN A 92 -0.96 23.86 12.97
N ILE A 93 -0.54 24.20 11.76
CA ILE A 93 -0.75 25.55 11.19
C ILE A 93 -2.26 25.84 11.08
N GLY A 94 -3.03 24.90 10.53
CA GLY A 94 -4.49 25.04 10.43
C GLY A 94 -5.16 25.20 11.79
N LYS A 95 -4.72 24.45 12.81
CA LYS A 95 -5.20 24.60 14.19
C LYS A 95 -4.88 25.99 14.75
N GLN A 96 -3.65 26.48 14.59
CA GLN A 96 -3.26 27.80 15.07
C GLN A 96 -4.10 28.90 14.41
N ALA A 97 -4.31 28.83 13.10
CA ALA A 97 -5.18 29.75 12.36
C ALA A 97 -6.61 29.78 12.95
N LEU A 98 -7.13 28.62 13.34
CA LEU A 98 -8.42 28.46 14.00
C LEU A 98 -8.47 29.10 15.40
N ASP A 99 -7.42 28.90 16.20
CA ASP A 99 -7.33 29.40 17.57
C ASP A 99 -7.17 30.93 17.60
N TYR A 100 -6.38 31.50 16.68
CA TYR A 100 -6.12 32.95 16.60
C TYR A 100 -7.14 33.71 15.73
N ARG A 101 -8.12 33.03 15.12
CA ARG A 101 -9.08 33.61 14.16
C ARG A 101 -8.38 34.32 12.99
N CYS A 102 -7.21 33.85 12.61
CA CYS A 102 -6.48 34.35 11.45
C CYS A 102 -6.77 33.41 10.29
N SER A 103 -7.51 33.87 9.28
CA SER A 103 -7.69 33.10 8.05
C SER A 103 -6.60 33.45 7.04
N ASN A 104 -5.96 32.43 6.48
CA ASN A 104 -5.14 32.58 5.28
C ASN A 104 -5.94 32.05 4.11
N ASN A 105 -6.22 32.89 3.11
CA ASN A 105 -7.08 32.56 1.96
C ASN A 105 -8.46 31.96 2.32
N GLY A 106 -9.00 32.31 3.49
CA GLY A 106 -10.29 31.79 3.97
C GLY A 106 -10.24 30.46 4.70
N TYR A 107 -9.05 29.86 4.89
CA TYR A 107 -8.84 28.64 5.67
C TYR A 107 -8.47 28.92 7.13
N PRO A 108 -8.72 27.97 8.06
CA PRO A 108 -9.35 26.66 7.86
C PRO A 108 -10.88 26.73 7.68
N LEU A 109 -11.44 25.76 6.95
CA LEU A 109 -12.88 25.64 6.71
C LEU A 109 -13.44 24.39 7.39
N ARG A 110 -14.71 24.45 7.79
CA ARG A 110 -15.40 23.33 8.46
C ARG A 110 -15.78 22.26 7.43
N LEU A 111 -15.51 21.00 7.74
CA LEU A 111 -15.83 19.85 6.90
C LEU A 111 -17.09 19.12 7.40
N SER A 112 -18.01 18.83 6.49
CA SER A 112 -19.23 18.05 6.78
C SER A 112 -19.49 16.89 5.81
N THR A 113 -18.72 16.77 4.74
CA THR A 113 -18.98 15.81 3.65
C THR A 113 -18.31 14.45 3.84
N LEU A 114 -17.18 14.38 4.53
CA LEU A 114 -16.41 13.15 4.73
C LEU A 114 -16.54 12.62 6.16
N ASN A 115 -16.87 11.33 6.30
CA ASN A 115 -17.15 10.68 7.57
C ASN A 115 -15.96 9.84 8.07
N TYR A 116 -14.98 10.50 8.66
CA TYR A 116 -13.82 9.84 9.28
C TYR A 116 -14.19 9.20 10.63
N SER A 117 -13.57 8.05 10.92
CA SER A 117 -13.67 7.31 12.19
C SER A 117 -12.92 8.03 13.34
N ILE A 118 -13.31 9.27 13.59
CA ILE A 118 -12.80 10.10 14.69
C ILE A 118 -13.89 11.06 15.14
N ASP A 119 -14.02 11.22 16.46
CA ASP A 119 -15.01 12.10 17.05
C ASP A 119 -14.68 13.57 16.85
N GLY A 120 -15.73 14.39 16.85
CA GLY A 120 -15.64 15.85 16.82
C GLY A 120 -15.75 16.48 15.43
N VAL A 121 -15.81 17.82 15.45
CA VAL A 121 -15.93 18.66 14.25
C VAL A 121 -14.60 18.65 13.51
N LYS A 122 -14.69 18.33 12.21
CA LYS A 122 -13.55 18.26 11.30
C LYS A 122 -13.40 19.58 10.57
N TRP A 123 -12.16 19.95 10.33
CA TRP A 123 -11.73 21.14 9.61
C TRP A 123 -10.69 20.73 8.58
N TYR A 124 -10.51 21.54 7.55
CA TYR A 124 -9.50 21.30 6.54
C TYR A 124 -8.68 22.56 6.22
N TYR A 125 -7.42 22.35 5.89
CA TYR A 125 -6.44 23.39 5.60
C TYR A 125 -5.51 22.91 4.47
N PRO A 126 -5.09 23.78 3.54
CA PRO A 126 -4.27 23.38 2.40
C PRO A 126 -2.89 22.87 2.81
N ILE A 127 -2.41 21.84 2.11
CA ILE A 127 -1.07 21.25 2.31
C ILE A 127 -0.02 21.97 1.45
N ASP A 128 -0.39 22.36 0.24
CA ASP A 128 0.43 23.10 -0.71
C ASP A 128 -0.22 24.45 -1.03
N ASP A 129 0.54 25.33 -1.69
CA ASP A 129 0.07 26.68 -2.04
C ASP A 129 -0.88 26.67 -3.25
N ASP A 130 -1.01 25.51 -3.92
CA ASP A 130 -1.90 25.31 -5.07
C ASP A 130 -3.35 24.99 -4.64
N ASP A 131 -3.62 24.88 -3.32
CA ASP A 131 -4.93 24.59 -2.71
C ASP A 131 -5.62 23.35 -3.32
N VAL A 132 -4.84 22.32 -3.68
CA VAL A 132 -5.40 21.12 -4.32
C VAL A 132 -5.52 19.95 -3.35
N ASP A 133 -4.60 19.83 -2.39
CA ASP A 133 -4.63 18.83 -1.34
C ASP A 133 -4.80 19.49 0.04
N PHE A 134 -5.62 18.88 0.87
CA PHE A 134 -6.02 19.41 2.17
C PHE A 134 -5.78 18.39 3.27
N VAL A 135 -5.17 18.84 4.37
CA VAL A 135 -5.14 18.08 5.61
C VAL A 135 -6.45 18.28 6.35
N ILE A 136 -7.01 17.19 6.85
CA ILE A 136 -8.25 17.17 7.62
C ILE A 136 -7.90 16.86 9.07
N PHE A 137 -8.35 17.72 9.98
CA PHE A 137 -8.01 17.65 11.38
C PHE A 137 -9.19 18.06 12.27
N THR A 138 -9.15 17.66 13.54
CA THR A 138 -10.11 18.07 14.56
C THR A 138 -9.67 19.38 15.23
N ARG A 139 -10.57 20.05 15.96
CA ARG A 139 -10.18 21.25 16.75
C ARG A 139 -9.04 21.00 17.75
N ALA A 140 -8.89 19.76 18.23
CA ALA A 140 -7.79 19.36 19.11
C ALA A 140 -6.43 19.25 18.38
N GLY A 141 -6.42 19.27 17.04
CA GLY A 141 -5.23 19.07 16.21
C GLY A 141 -4.96 17.61 15.83
N HIS A 142 -5.87 16.69 16.17
CA HIS A 142 -5.74 15.30 15.71
C HIS A 142 -6.03 15.21 14.22
N ILE A 143 -5.13 14.56 13.48
CA ILE A 143 -5.30 14.29 12.05
C ILE A 143 -6.39 13.26 11.86
N ALA A 144 -7.38 13.59 11.02
CA ALA A 144 -8.39 12.65 10.55
C ALA A 144 -7.97 12.03 9.20
N GLY A 145 -7.36 12.82 8.32
CA GLY A 145 -6.78 12.31 7.07
C GLY A 145 -6.37 13.41 6.10
N VAL A 146 -6.26 13.05 4.82
CA VAL A 146 -5.99 13.97 3.71
C VAL A 146 -7.05 13.79 2.64
N ALA A 147 -7.47 14.87 1.99
CA ALA A 147 -8.38 14.87 0.86
C ALA A 147 -7.84 15.78 -0.24
N TYR A 148 -8.27 15.53 -1.48
CA TYR A 148 -7.96 16.38 -2.63
C TYR A 148 -9.23 16.98 -3.23
N LEU A 149 -9.09 18.10 -3.92
CA LEU A 149 -10.18 18.73 -4.66
C LEU A 149 -10.40 17.97 -5.99
N ALA A 150 -11.53 17.30 -6.09
CA ALA A 150 -11.98 16.62 -7.29
C ALA A 150 -13.05 17.44 -8.01
N THR A 151 -13.19 17.22 -9.31
CA THR A 151 -14.22 17.85 -10.14
C THR A 151 -15.05 16.74 -10.79
N ASN A 152 -16.38 16.84 -10.73
CA ASN A 152 -17.28 15.89 -11.39
C ASN A 152 -17.52 16.27 -12.86
N GLU A 153 -18.32 15.46 -13.57
CA GLU A 153 -18.69 15.71 -14.97
C GLU A 153 -19.42 17.05 -15.19
N TYR A 154 -20.05 17.60 -14.14
CA TYR A 154 -20.76 18.88 -14.14
C TYR A 154 -19.89 20.07 -13.70
N GLN A 155 -18.56 19.90 -13.64
CA GLN A 155 -17.62 20.92 -13.17
C GLN A 155 -17.83 21.36 -11.71
N GLN A 156 -18.56 20.59 -10.90
CA GLN A 156 -18.72 20.86 -9.49
C GLN A 156 -17.53 20.28 -8.73
N GLN A 157 -16.93 21.12 -7.89
CA GLN A 157 -15.82 20.75 -7.04
C GLN A 157 -16.32 20.08 -5.76
N TYR A 158 -15.65 19.01 -5.34
CA TYR A 158 -15.92 18.30 -4.10
C TYR A 158 -14.62 17.74 -3.53
N LEU A 159 -14.61 17.44 -2.22
CA LEU A 159 -13.46 16.81 -1.57
C LEU A 159 -13.58 15.30 -1.67
N SER A 160 -12.50 14.65 -2.10
CA SER A 160 -12.37 13.19 -2.16
C SER A 160 -11.22 12.74 -1.26
N PRO A 161 -11.37 11.69 -0.44
CA PRO A 161 -10.32 11.25 0.47
C PRO A 161 -9.13 10.67 -0.30
N CYS A 162 -7.91 10.98 0.14
CA CYS A 162 -6.70 10.33 -0.37
C CYS A 162 -6.53 8.93 0.23
N GLN A 163 -5.81 8.06 -0.45
CA GLN A 163 -5.55 6.70 0.01
C GLN A 163 -4.55 6.71 1.17
N LEU A 164 -4.95 6.15 2.32
CA LEU A 164 -4.05 5.97 3.46
C LEU A 164 -3.08 4.81 3.19
N GLU A 165 -1.79 5.09 3.36
CA GLU A 165 -0.71 4.10 3.29
C GLU A 165 -0.05 4.00 4.66
N VAL A 166 -0.42 2.97 5.42
CA VAL A 166 0.25 2.69 6.69
C VAL A 166 1.53 1.94 6.39
N VAL A 167 2.67 2.49 6.83
CA VAL A 167 3.93 1.74 6.81
C VAL A 167 3.84 0.76 7.97
N ILE A 168 3.34 -0.44 7.68
CA ILE A 168 3.55 -1.57 8.56
C ILE A 168 5.06 -1.77 8.53
N ILE A 169 5.78 -1.26 9.53
CA ILE A 169 7.15 -1.66 9.81
C ILE A 169 7.01 -3.13 10.17
N SER A 170 7.04 -3.93 9.12
CA SER A 170 6.67 -5.31 9.16
C SER A 170 7.57 -5.95 10.19
N LEU A 171 6.97 -6.67 11.15
CA LEU A 171 7.66 -7.39 12.21
C LEU A 171 8.90 -8.13 11.68
N TYR A 172 8.95 -8.49 10.39
CA TYR A 172 10.14 -8.96 9.68
C TYR A 172 11.43 -8.15 9.88
N LYS A 173 11.43 -6.81 9.97
CA LYS A 173 12.68 -6.07 10.28
C LYS A 173 13.14 -6.28 11.72
N LEU A 174 12.19 -6.45 12.65
CA LEU A 174 12.48 -6.72 14.06
C LEU A 174 12.88 -8.19 14.25
N LEU A 175 12.19 -9.12 13.59
CA LEU A 175 12.54 -10.54 13.53
C LEU A 175 13.90 -10.76 12.85
N ALA A 176 14.20 -10.06 11.75
CA ALA A 176 15.53 -10.14 11.12
C ALA A 176 16.63 -9.61 12.04
N LYS A 177 16.34 -8.59 12.86
CA LYS A 177 17.30 -8.08 13.84
C LYS A 177 17.53 -9.08 14.98
N ILE A 178 16.48 -9.74 15.47
CA ILE A 178 16.56 -10.78 16.52
C ILE A 178 17.33 -12.01 16.00
N VAL A 179 16.99 -12.51 14.81
CA VAL A 179 17.64 -13.68 14.20
C VAL A 179 19.14 -13.45 13.92
N MET A 180 19.56 -12.21 13.65
CA MET A 180 20.98 -11.90 13.45
C MET A 180 21.77 -11.71 14.75
N THR A 181 21.14 -11.44 15.89
CA THR A 181 21.83 -11.36 17.19
C THR A 181 22.11 -12.71 17.84
N ASP A 182 21.37 -13.77 17.46
CA ASP A 182 21.53 -15.10 18.07
C ASP A 182 22.65 -15.96 17.44
N ASN A 183 23.33 -15.46 16.40
CA ASN A 183 24.32 -16.21 15.62
C ASN A 183 25.78 -15.78 15.88
N VAL A 184 26.04 -15.08 16.99
CA VAL A 184 27.37 -14.53 17.36
C VAL A 184 27.89 -15.11 18.69
N ASN A 185 27.42 -16.28 19.12
CA ASN A 185 28.02 -17.02 20.24
C ASN A 185 28.36 -18.45 19.85
#